data_AF-A0A357EFQ1-F1
#
_entry.id   AF-A0A357EFQ1-F1
#
_cell.length_a   1.000
_cell.length_b   1.000
_cell.length_c   1.000
_cell.angle_alpha   90.00
_cell.angle_beta   90.00
_cell.angle_gamma   90.00
#
_symmetry.space_group_name_H-M   'P 1'
#
loop_
_entity.id
_entity.type
_entity.pdbx_description
1 polymer ?
#
loop_
_entity_poly.entity_id
_entity_poly.type
_entity_poly.pdbx_seq_one_letter_code
_entity_poly.pdbx_strand_id
1 'polypeptide(L)'
;MSERVMGRQIVCPQCRQDGAVRVEAHSPRELIASLLWMVPFQCQRCDHRFLARRKSLRSASQVTERREYMRIPVRLSLSFSGGRVRGEGTVLDMSLGGCIIQSKAHVRIDDIFYLEIILAKDEPPVEAAAIVRSVSTRGIAFKFLRRAQEDKRLTAFIQARSRSASLDPLKVA
;
A
#
# COMPACT_ATOMS: atom_id res chain seq x y z
N MET A 1 -18.39 -6.08 26.47
CA MET A 1 -19.47 -6.58 25.60
C MET A 1 -19.05 -6.28 24.17
N SER A 2 -18.71 -7.31 23.39
CA SER A 2 -18.06 -7.16 22.09
C SER A 2 -19.11 -7.27 20.98
N GLU A 3 -19.38 -6.16 20.29
CA GLU A 3 -20.32 -6.11 19.17
C GLU A 3 -19.72 -6.76 17.93
N ARG A 4 -20.44 -7.78 17.42
CA ARG A 4 -20.11 -8.51 16.20
C ARG A 4 -20.32 -7.60 14.98
N VAL A 5 -19.23 -7.17 14.37
CA VAL A 5 -19.27 -6.68 12.99
C VAL A 5 -19.41 -7.89 12.05
N MET A 6 -20.65 -8.16 11.62
CA MET A 6 -20.99 -9.20 10.65
C MET A 6 -20.52 -8.86 9.23
N GLY A 7 -19.21 -8.95 9.00
CA GLY A 7 -18.70 -9.17 7.65
C GLY A 7 -19.08 -10.60 7.23
N ARG A 8 -19.79 -10.77 6.11
CA ARG A 8 -20.17 -12.09 5.58
C ARG A 8 -18.91 -12.92 5.36
N GLN A 9 -18.60 -13.80 6.31
CA GLN A 9 -17.46 -14.71 6.26
C GLN A 9 -17.67 -15.70 5.11
N ILE A 10 -16.60 -16.00 4.38
CA ILE A 10 -16.62 -17.03 3.35
C ILE A 10 -16.56 -18.38 4.07
N VAL A 11 -17.70 -19.06 4.10
CA VAL A 11 -17.86 -20.37 4.72
C VAL A 11 -17.38 -21.45 3.75
N CYS A 12 -16.54 -22.36 4.24
CA CYS A 12 -16.14 -23.53 3.45
C CYS A 12 -17.36 -24.44 3.16
N PRO A 13 -17.64 -24.85 1.91
CA PRO A 13 -18.78 -25.71 1.60
C PRO A 13 -18.65 -27.11 2.21
N GLN A 14 -17.42 -27.58 2.47
CA GLN A 14 -17.17 -28.92 2.99
C GLN A 14 -17.29 -28.98 4.52
N CYS A 15 -16.58 -28.13 5.26
CA CYS A 15 -16.56 -28.21 6.72
C CYS A 15 -17.47 -27.19 7.42
N ARG A 16 -18.09 -26.28 6.66
CA ARG A 16 -18.95 -25.17 7.16
C ARG A 16 -18.28 -24.27 8.22
N GLN A 17 -16.96 -24.23 8.25
CA GLN A 17 -16.19 -23.38 9.16
C GLN A 17 -15.75 -22.09 8.47
N ASP A 18 -15.66 -21.02 9.27
CA ASP A 18 -15.08 -19.75 8.89
C ASP A 18 -13.55 -19.86 8.98
N GLY A 19 -12.88 -19.78 7.83
CA GLY A 19 -11.43 -19.96 7.76
C GLY A 19 -10.88 -20.19 6.35
N ALA A 20 -11.65 -19.78 5.33
CA ALA A 20 -11.22 -19.87 3.95
C ALA A 20 -10.30 -18.69 3.61
N VAL A 21 -9.04 -18.99 3.27
CA VAL A 21 -8.07 -18.00 2.80
C VAL A 21 -7.96 -18.02 1.29
N ARG A 22 -7.73 -16.85 0.69
CA ARG A 22 -7.49 -16.76 -0.74
C ARG A 22 -6.12 -17.35 -1.07
N VAL A 23 -6.06 -18.14 -2.14
CA VAL A 23 -4.81 -18.73 -2.65
C VAL A 23 -4.54 -18.25 -4.07
N GLU A 24 -3.29 -18.40 -4.51
CA GLU A 24 -2.91 -18.12 -5.90
C GLU A 24 -3.53 -19.17 -6.82
N ALA A 25 -3.82 -18.78 -8.06
CA ALA A 25 -4.32 -19.70 -9.08
C ALA A 25 -3.14 -20.50 -9.63
N HIS A 26 -3.17 -21.83 -9.48
CA HIS A 26 -2.11 -22.72 -9.96
C HIS A 26 -2.57 -23.60 -11.13
N SER A 27 -3.87 -23.61 -11.47
CA SER A 27 -4.40 -24.47 -12.54
C SER A 27 -4.98 -23.69 -13.73
N PRO A 28 -4.93 -24.25 -14.96
CA PRO A 28 -5.53 -23.63 -16.15
C PRO A 28 -7.03 -23.34 -15.98
N ARG A 29 -7.74 -24.19 -15.22
CA ARG A 29 -9.16 -24.01 -14.91
C ARG A 29 -9.41 -22.83 -13.97
N GLU A 30 -8.53 -22.57 -13.00
CA GLU A 30 -8.61 -21.41 -12.10
C GLU A 30 -8.29 -20.08 -12.82
N LEU A 31 -7.39 -20.14 -13.81
CA LEU A 31 -7.10 -19.00 -14.71
C LEU A 31 -8.32 -18.65 -15.56
N ILE A 32 -9.00 -19.65 -16.16
CA ILE A 32 -10.25 -19.44 -16.90
C ILE A 32 -11.39 -18.99 -15.97
N ALA A 33 -11.49 -19.55 -14.76
CA ALA A 33 -12.48 -19.12 -13.77
C ALA A 33 -12.27 -17.67 -13.29
N SER A 34 -11.04 -17.16 -13.34
CA SER A 34 -10.71 -15.78 -13.01
C SER A 34 -11.35 -14.78 -13.99
N LEU A 35 -11.60 -15.17 -15.25
CA LEU A 35 -12.39 -14.38 -16.20
C LEU A 35 -13.84 -14.20 -15.75
N LEU A 36 -14.37 -15.12 -14.94
CA LEU A 36 -15.75 -15.10 -14.44
C LEU A 36 -15.88 -14.50 -13.03
N TRP A 37 -14.88 -13.71 -12.59
CA TRP A 37 -14.81 -13.15 -11.23
C TRP A 37 -14.85 -14.20 -10.11
N MET A 38 -14.51 -15.45 -10.41
CA MET A 38 -14.35 -16.49 -9.39
C MET A 38 -12.88 -16.59 -9.04
N VAL A 39 -12.56 -16.59 -7.75
CA VAL A 39 -11.18 -16.74 -7.26
C VAL A 39 -11.09 -17.95 -6.33
N PRO A 40 -9.95 -18.65 -6.30
CA PRO A 40 -9.78 -19.82 -5.45
C PRO A 40 -9.56 -19.44 -3.99
N PHE A 41 -10.21 -20.20 -3.12
CA PHE A 41 -10.04 -20.17 -1.67
C PHE A 41 -9.65 -21.56 -1.18
N GLN A 42 -8.85 -21.63 -0.12
CA GLN A 42 -8.45 -22.84 0.57
C GLN A 42 -8.85 -22.74 2.03
N CYS A 43 -9.54 -23.76 2.55
CA CYS A 43 -9.91 -23.81 3.95
C CYS A 43 -8.70 -24.21 4.81
N GLN A 44 -8.35 -23.40 5.82
CA GLN A 44 -7.23 -23.72 6.73
C GLN A 44 -7.48 -24.95 7.63
N ARG A 45 -8.72 -25.44 7.74
CA ARG A 45 -9.04 -26.60 8.60
C ARG A 45 -9.11 -27.92 7.86
N CYS A 46 -9.67 -27.95 6.66
CA CYS A 46 -9.90 -29.19 5.91
C CYS A 46 -9.14 -29.26 4.59
N ASP A 47 -8.32 -28.25 4.29
CA ASP A 47 -7.53 -28.10 3.07
C ASP A 47 -8.33 -28.07 1.76
N HIS A 48 -9.67 -28.06 1.86
CA HIS A 48 -10.55 -28.04 0.70
C HIS A 48 -10.42 -26.73 -0.08
N ARG A 49 -10.13 -26.86 -1.38
CA ARG A 49 -10.03 -25.75 -2.34
C ARG A 49 -11.34 -25.60 -3.10
N PHE A 50 -11.89 -24.39 -3.12
CA PHE A 50 -13.13 -24.08 -3.83
C PHE A 50 -13.10 -22.70 -4.44
N LEU A 51 -13.89 -22.50 -5.49
CA LEU A 51 -14.07 -21.22 -6.16
C LEU A 51 -15.27 -20.51 -5.55
N ALA A 52 -15.10 -19.24 -5.16
CA ALA A 52 -16.22 -18.39 -4.75
C ALA A 52 -16.25 -17.13 -5.61
N ARG A 53 -17.47 -16.70 -5.97
CA ARG A 53 -17.68 -15.48 -6.74
C ARG A 53 -17.26 -14.28 -5.89
N ARG A 54 -16.50 -13.37 -6.50
CA ARG A 54 -16.13 -12.07 -5.94
C ARG A 54 -17.39 -11.19 -5.82
N LYS A 55 -18.29 -11.48 -4.88
CA LYS A 55 -19.24 -10.47 -4.41
C LYS A 55 -18.38 -9.39 -3.80
N SER A 56 -18.43 -8.20 -4.38
CA SER A 56 -17.71 -7.00 -3.98
C SER A 56 -17.90 -6.75 -2.48
N LEU A 57 -17.05 -7.37 -1.66
CA LEU A 57 -16.83 -6.94 -0.31
C LEU A 57 -15.93 -5.73 -0.49
N ARG A 58 -16.55 -4.55 -0.55
CA ARG A 58 -15.86 -3.31 -0.18
C ARG A 58 -15.51 -3.42 1.31
N SER A 59 -14.52 -4.25 1.59
CA SER A 59 -13.86 -4.30 2.87
C SER A 59 -12.47 -3.76 2.61
N ALA A 60 -12.32 -2.46 2.87
CA ALA A 60 -11.04 -1.78 2.88
C ALA A 60 -10.09 -2.30 3.98
N SER A 61 -10.39 -3.43 4.63
CA SER A 61 -9.75 -3.83 5.89
C SER A 61 -9.01 -5.16 5.86
N GLN A 62 -8.71 -5.76 4.70
CA GLN A 62 -7.79 -6.91 4.62
C GLN A 62 -6.95 -6.91 3.33
N VAL A 63 -6.36 -5.76 2.98
CA VAL A 63 -5.01 -5.83 2.40
C VAL A 63 -4.16 -6.34 3.54
N THR A 64 -3.70 -7.59 3.41
CA THR A 64 -2.69 -8.25 4.22
C THR A 64 -1.85 -7.24 5.00
N GLU A 65 -1.83 -7.36 6.32
CA GLU A 65 -0.92 -6.64 7.24
C GLU A 65 0.54 -7.02 6.93
N ARG A 66 0.99 -6.71 5.72
CA ARG A 66 2.38 -6.77 5.24
C ARG A 66 3.01 -5.38 5.24
N ARG A 67 2.24 -4.35 5.59
CA ARG A 67 2.71 -2.96 5.63
C ARG A 67 3.03 -2.61 7.05
N GLU A 68 4.32 -2.55 7.34
CA GLU A 68 4.87 -2.12 8.63
C GLU A 68 4.48 -0.68 8.98
N TYR A 69 4.25 0.18 7.97
CA TYR A 69 3.96 1.60 8.17
C TYR A 69 2.68 2.06 7.48
N MET A 70 1.85 2.79 8.23
CA MET A 70 0.67 3.48 7.72
C MET A 70 1.07 4.57 6.72
N ARG A 71 0.32 4.68 5.61
CA ARG A 71 0.52 5.71 4.59
C ARG A 71 -0.49 6.84 4.75
N ILE A 72 -0.01 8.07 4.75
CA ILE A 72 -0.83 9.27 4.74
C ILE A 72 -0.88 9.87 3.32
N PRO A 73 -2.05 10.32 2.84
CA PRO A 73 -2.13 11.07 1.60
C PRO A 73 -1.51 12.46 1.81
N VAL A 74 -0.64 12.88 0.91
CA VAL A 74 0.04 14.18 0.97
C VAL A 74 0.20 14.77 -0.43
N ARG A 75 0.54 16.06 -0.50
CA ARG A 75 0.98 16.73 -1.73
C ARG A 75 2.20 17.57 -1.40
N LEU A 76 3.37 16.97 -1.52
CA LEU A 76 4.65 17.61 -1.22
C LEU A 76 5.50 17.64 -2.48
N SER A 77 6.28 18.69 -2.65
CA SER A 77 7.27 18.74 -3.72
C SER A 77 8.52 17.97 -3.30
N LEU A 78 9.14 17.29 -4.26
CA LEU A 78 10.44 16.67 -4.07
C LEU A 78 11.34 16.83 -5.29
N SER A 79 12.63 16.79 -5.04
CA SER A 79 13.67 16.57 -6.04
C SER A 79 14.28 15.18 -5.84
N PHE A 80 14.78 14.55 -6.90
CA PHE A 80 15.53 13.32 -6.78
C PHE A 80 16.67 13.22 -7.78
N SER A 81 17.74 12.54 -7.37
CA SER A 81 18.93 12.34 -8.19
C SER A 81 19.58 10.98 -7.92
N GLY A 82 20.07 10.34 -8.98
CA GLY A 82 20.68 9.02 -8.89
C GLY A 82 21.30 8.60 -10.22
N GLY A 83 22.56 8.19 -10.21
CA GLY A 83 23.31 7.89 -11.44
C GLY A 83 23.34 9.08 -12.41
N ARG A 84 22.69 8.93 -13.57
CA ARG A 84 22.55 9.98 -14.61
C ARG A 84 21.15 10.59 -14.67
N VAL A 85 20.26 10.22 -13.76
CA VAL A 85 18.88 10.69 -13.76
C VAL A 85 18.70 11.69 -12.63
N ARG A 86 18.19 12.88 -12.98
CA ARG A 86 17.70 13.88 -12.05
C ARG A 86 16.28 14.23 -12.45
N GLY A 87 15.42 14.42 -11.47
CA GLY A 87 14.03 14.77 -11.71
C GLY A 87 13.40 15.48 -10.53
N GLU A 88 12.22 16.01 -10.78
CA GLU A 88 11.33 16.59 -9.77
C GLU A 88 10.02 15.82 -9.79
N GLY A 89 9.27 15.90 -8.70
CA GLY A 89 7.97 15.26 -8.61
C GLY A 89 7.13 15.73 -7.44
N THR A 90 5.91 15.21 -7.41
CA THR A 90 4.97 15.44 -6.31
C THR A 90 4.75 14.15 -5.55
N VAL A 91 5.00 14.14 -4.24
CA VAL A 91 4.63 13.04 -3.35
C VAL A 91 3.11 12.98 -3.27
N LEU A 92 2.54 11.82 -3.59
CA LEU A 92 1.11 11.54 -3.52
C LEU A 92 0.72 10.85 -2.20
N ASP A 93 1.57 9.94 -1.73
CA ASP A 93 1.45 9.33 -0.41
C ASP A 93 2.82 9.06 0.21
N MET A 94 2.84 9.02 1.54
CA MET A 94 4.06 8.92 2.34
C MET A 94 3.85 8.05 3.58
N SER A 95 4.85 7.25 3.93
CA SER A 95 4.99 6.55 5.21
C SER A 95 6.44 6.59 5.67
N LEU A 96 6.71 6.09 6.88
CA LEU A 96 8.08 5.97 7.40
C LEU A 96 8.97 5.08 6.51
N GLY A 97 8.37 4.15 5.78
CA GLY A 97 9.10 3.21 4.92
C GLY A 97 9.25 3.64 3.47
N GLY A 98 8.61 4.73 3.02
CA GLY A 98 8.67 5.13 1.62
C GLY A 98 7.56 6.08 1.17
N CYS A 99 7.51 6.34 -0.13
CA CYS A 99 6.52 7.22 -0.73
C CYS A 99 6.16 6.80 -2.16
N ILE A 100 5.04 7.32 -2.67
CA ILE A 100 4.73 7.30 -4.10
C ILE A 100 4.82 8.71 -4.64
N ILE A 101 5.50 8.87 -5.77
CA ILE A 101 5.67 10.16 -6.42
C ILE A 101 5.06 10.15 -7.83
N GLN A 102 4.57 11.29 -8.26
CA GLN A 102 4.26 11.57 -9.66
C GLN A 102 5.44 12.34 -10.27
N SER A 103 6.02 11.79 -11.33
CA SER A 103 7.09 12.43 -12.11
C SER A 103 7.06 11.89 -13.54
N LYS A 104 7.63 12.65 -14.49
CA LYS A 104 7.82 12.24 -15.89
C LYS A 104 9.18 11.55 -16.11
N ALA A 105 10.00 11.42 -15.09
CA ALA A 105 11.31 10.80 -15.23
C ALA A 105 11.20 9.31 -15.55
N HIS A 106 12.13 8.82 -16.37
CA HIS A 106 12.27 7.41 -16.68
C HIS A 106 13.24 6.79 -15.68
N VAL A 107 12.73 5.90 -14.83
CA VAL A 107 13.51 5.18 -13.82
C VAL A 107 13.27 3.67 -13.96
N ARG A 108 14.20 2.85 -13.47
CA ARG A 108 14.07 1.39 -13.47
C ARG A 108 13.81 0.89 -12.06
N ILE A 109 13.19 -0.27 -11.96
CA ILE A 109 13.02 -0.97 -10.68
C ILE A 109 14.40 -1.31 -10.14
N ASP A 110 14.55 -1.22 -8.82
CA ASP A 110 15.77 -1.43 -8.04
C ASP A 110 16.87 -0.37 -8.23
N ASP A 111 16.63 0.69 -9.02
CA ASP A 111 17.47 1.88 -9.01
C ASP A 111 17.42 2.59 -7.65
N ILE A 112 18.57 3.12 -7.21
CA ILE A 112 18.70 3.89 -5.98
C ILE A 112 18.82 5.39 -6.30
N PHE A 113 18.04 6.18 -5.58
CA PHE A 113 17.99 7.64 -5.70
C PHE A 113 18.14 8.31 -4.33
N TYR A 114 18.75 9.48 -4.33
CA TYR A 114 18.68 10.45 -3.25
C TYR A 114 17.46 11.35 -3.50
N LEU A 115 16.58 11.42 -2.52
CA LEU A 115 15.38 12.25 -2.52
C LEU A 115 15.58 13.44 -1.60
N GLU A 116 15.12 14.61 -2.02
CA GLU A 116 15.00 15.82 -1.21
C GLU A 116 13.53 16.18 -1.11
N ILE A 117 12.93 15.97 0.06
CA ILE A 117 11.49 16.10 0.27
C ILE A 117 11.19 17.37 1.05
N ILE A 118 10.44 18.29 0.46
CA ILE A 118 10.09 19.57 1.08
C ILE A 118 8.84 19.38 1.95
N LEU A 119 9.01 19.30 3.27
CA LEU A 119 7.89 19.15 4.22
C LEU A 119 7.16 20.48 4.50
N ALA A 120 7.89 21.60 4.52
CA ALA A 120 7.40 22.95 4.71
C ALA A 120 8.27 23.94 3.90
N LYS A 121 7.70 25.08 3.52
CA LYS A 121 8.33 26.03 2.58
C LYS A 121 9.64 26.64 3.10
N ASP A 122 9.75 26.82 4.41
CA ASP A 122 10.87 27.52 5.05
C ASP A 122 11.76 26.58 5.88
N GLU A 123 11.60 25.26 5.71
CA GLU A 123 12.42 24.27 6.38
C GLU A 123 13.34 23.55 5.38
N PRO A 124 14.55 23.11 5.80
CA PRO A 124 15.42 22.33 4.94
C PRO A 124 14.73 21.03 4.49
N PRO A 125 14.95 20.55 3.25
CA PRO A 125 14.38 19.29 2.80
C PRO A 125 14.79 18.12 3.69
N VAL A 126 13.92 17.10 3.76
CA VAL A 126 14.31 15.79 4.31
C VAL A 126 15.05 15.03 3.23
N GLU A 127 16.28 14.64 3.52
CA GLU A 127 17.12 13.86 2.62
C GLU A 127 16.91 12.37 2.86
N ALA A 128 16.58 11.62 1.81
CA ALA A 128 16.34 10.19 1.90
C ALA A 128 16.95 9.42 0.75
N ALA A 129 17.83 8.46 1.03
CA ALA A 129 18.20 7.46 0.05
C ALA A 129 17.07 6.44 -0.08
N ALA A 130 16.66 6.12 -1.31
CA ALA A 130 15.51 5.27 -1.57
C ALA A 130 15.71 4.40 -2.82
N ILE A 131 15.10 3.21 -2.80
CA ILE A 131 15.10 2.28 -3.93
C ILE A 131 13.74 2.26 -4.63
N VAL A 132 13.74 2.23 -5.96
CA VAL A 132 12.52 2.08 -6.76
C VAL A 132 11.96 0.67 -6.59
N ARG A 133 10.72 0.54 -6.12
CA ARG A 133 10.05 -0.76 -5.95
C ARG A 133 9.03 -1.08 -7.03
N SER A 134 8.45 -0.06 -7.65
CA SER A 134 7.56 -0.22 -8.80
C SER A 134 7.39 1.09 -9.56
N VAL A 135 7.05 0.96 -10.84
CA VAL A 135 6.65 2.06 -11.72
C VAL A 135 5.29 1.69 -12.31
N SER A 136 4.33 2.60 -12.22
CA SER A 136 2.95 2.36 -12.68
C SER A 136 2.30 3.65 -13.16
N THR A 137 1.07 3.56 -13.68
CA THR A 137 0.25 4.73 -14.04
C THR A 137 -0.03 5.66 -12.86
N ARG A 138 0.01 5.15 -11.63
CA ARG A 138 -0.14 5.96 -10.41
C ARG A 138 1.12 6.79 -10.11
N GLY A 139 2.28 6.35 -10.56
CA GLY A 139 3.56 6.95 -10.25
C GLY A 139 4.66 5.95 -9.92
N ILE A 140 5.76 6.48 -9.40
CA ILE A 140 6.97 5.75 -9.01
C ILE A 140 6.90 5.51 -7.50
N ALA A 141 7.02 4.25 -7.08
CA ALA A 141 7.03 3.87 -5.66
C ALA A 141 8.46 3.72 -5.17
N PHE A 142 8.83 4.53 -4.18
CA PHE A 142 10.11 4.47 -3.49
C PHE A 142 9.98 3.77 -2.13
N LYS A 143 10.97 2.94 -1.80
CA LYS A 143 11.19 2.44 -0.44
C LYS A 143 12.41 3.12 0.14
N PHE A 144 12.26 3.75 1.30
CA PHE A 144 13.36 4.40 2.00
C PHE A 144 14.36 3.37 2.54
N LEU A 145 15.64 3.68 2.36
CA LEU A 145 16.74 2.95 3.01
C LEU A 145 16.85 3.42 4.47
N ARG A 146 17.46 2.57 5.33
CA ARG A 146 17.35 2.63 6.79
C ARG A 146 17.56 4.04 7.40
N ARG A 147 18.57 4.78 6.95
CA ARG A 147 18.90 6.11 7.47
C ARG A 147 17.74 7.11 7.38
N ALA A 148 16.95 7.04 6.32
CA ALA A 148 15.82 7.95 6.11
C ALA A 148 14.61 7.61 7.00
N GLN A 149 14.51 6.37 7.47
CA GLN A 149 13.43 5.93 8.37
C GLN A 149 13.62 6.45 9.80
N GLU A 150 14.86 6.80 10.16
CA GLU A 150 15.26 7.31 11.47
C GLU A 150 15.18 8.84 11.58
N ASP A 151 14.74 9.52 10.51
CA ASP A 151 14.59 10.98 10.49
C ASP A 151 13.43 11.42 11.42
N LYS A 152 13.78 12.20 12.45
CA LYS A 152 12.83 12.69 13.45
C LYS A 152 11.79 13.64 12.86
N ARG A 153 12.16 14.45 11.87
CA ARG A 153 11.26 15.42 11.22
C ARG A 153 10.25 14.71 10.34
N LEU A 154 10.69 13.72 9.56
CA LEU A 154 9.80 12.85 8.80
C LEU A 154 8.83 12.12 9.73
N THR A 155 9.34 11.58 10.84
CA THR A 155 8.51 10.87 11.82
C THR A 155 7.46 11.78 12.45
N ALA A 156 7.87 12.96 12.92
CA ALA A 156 6.96 13.94 13.50
C ALA A 156 5.90 14.40 12.49
N PHE A 157 6.29 14.65 11.24
CA PHE A 157 5.37 15.04 10.17
C PHE A 157 4.30 13.98 9.91
N ILE A 158 4.70 12.72 9.80
CA ILE A 158 3.77 11.61 9.56
C ILE A 158 2.81 11.42 10.73
N GLN A 159 3.31 11.50 11.97
CA GLN A 159 2.48 11.40 13.17
C GLN A 159 1.48 12.56 13.30
N ALA A 160 1.91 13.79 13.01
CA ALA A 160 1.01 14.95 13.05
C ALA A 160 -0.13 14.81 12.02
N ARG A 161 0.20 14.35 10.81
CA ARG A 161 -0.79 14.17 9.74
C ARG A 161 -1.70 12.96 9.95
N SER A 162 -1.20 11.84 10.48
CA SER A 162 -2.04 10.69 10.79
C SER A 162 -3.08 11.02 11.86
N ARG A 163 -2.72 11.82 12.87
CA ARG A 163 -3.65 12.33 13.89
C ARG A 163 -4.69 13.27 13.30
N SER A 164 -4.34 14.11 12.33
CA SER A 164 -5.32 14.96 11.64
C SER A 164 -6.28 14.15 10.77
N ALA A 165 -5.80 13.08 10.12
CA ALA A 165 -6.63 12.22 9.26
C ALA A 165 -7.63 11.36 10.07
N SER A 166 -7.35 11.05 11.34
CA SER A 166 -8.29 10.37 12.22
C SER A 166 -9.32 11.30 12.87
N LEU A 167 -9.11 12.63 12.82
CA LEU A 167 -10.01 13.65 13.38
C LEU A 167 -11.01 14.23 12.36
N ASP A 168 -10.89 13.90 11.07
CA ASP A 168 -11.83 14.29 10.00
C ASP A 168 -12.72 13.11 9.47
N PRO A 169 -13.59 12.45 10.27
CA PRO A 169 -14.64 11.59 9.71
C PRO A 169 -15.89 12.37 9.23
N LEU A 170 -15.99 13.69 9.44
CA LEU A 170 -17.27 14.40 9.35
C LEU A 170 -17.23 15.65 8.44
N LYS A 171 -16.87 15.49 7.17
CA LYS A 171 -17.28 16.44 6.11
C LYS A 171 -17.63 15.70 4.82
N VAL A 172 -18.74 14.98 4.86
CA VAL A 172 -19.58 14.75 3.68
C VAL A 172 -21.00 15.11 4.12
N ALA A 173 -21.35 16.37 3.87
CA ALA A 173 -22.74 16.83 3.78
C ALA A 173 -23.07 16.94 2.30
#